data_AF-A0A2E7RLD7-F1
#
_entry.id   AF-A0A2E7RLD7-F1
#
_cell.length_a   1.000
_cell.length_b   1.000
_cell.length_c   1.000
_cell.angle_alpha   90.00
_cell.angle_beta   90.00
_cell.angle_gamma   90.00
#
_symmetry.space_group_name_H-M   'P 1'
#
loop_
_entity.id
_entity.type
_entity.pdbx_description
1 polymer ?
#
loop_
_entity_poly.entity_id
_entity_poly.type
_entity_poly.pdbx_seq_one_letter_code
_entity_poly.pdbx_strand_id
1 'polypeptide(L)'
;MKNARFIIVLLVLILLVPAVFAFCFKRIPPDVIGIKQARWGGGGIIPADNLQGFKLGVSGYHLWHYLPRETHFLHFTKDRPVGRTLTSIDSWKPSQEIRTRDNNVVSVDISIPYHIIPGLGYKVVQDGLKHEYRDRVQSTVERVLRSELSTLSSEDFQETDSRLERTTQILPILNEQLAEFYCEAESVLVRRFGFSGQYESKLQEKQLLRQKANLDRALATQANEQKVVNMIERQIVAAEKALTAEWDYKLQDKASEYQVLLADIAAKAEIYSATKRAEGEAKRDIDIAEGKLALDQSEAIRNELRTSALNSEGGRILLALEATANLMIPNVTLNSDDPSVPMLLDLGTMTRMLVGKGD
;
A
#
# COMPACT_ATOMS: atom_id res chain seq x y z
N MET A 1 3.23 104.03 -31.50
CA MET A 1 4.50 103.44 -32.01
C MET A 1 5.41 102.81 -30.95
N LYS A 2 5.43 103.28 -29.68
CA LYS A 2 6.25 102.65 -28.61
C LYS A 2 5.83 101.22 -28.27
N ASN A 3 4.52 100.94 -28.24
CA ASN A 3 4.00 99.62 -27.88
C ASN A 3 4.32 98.55 -28.93
N ALA A 4 4.34 98.91 -30.22
CA ALA A 4 4.72 97.99 -31.31
C ALA A 4 6.20 97.58 -31.23
N ARG A 5 7.10 98.51 -30.88
CA ARG A 5 8.53 98.20 -30.66
C ARG A 5 8.73 97.31 -29.43
N PHE A 6 7.97 97.53 -28.36
CA PHE A 6 8.03 96.70 -27.16
C PHE A 6 7.56 95.27 -27.43
N ILE A 7 6.48 95.10 -28.21
CA ILE A 7 5.97 93.79 -28.62
C ILE A 7 6.97 93.06 -29.52
N ILE A 8 7.62 93.77 -30.46
CA ILE A 8 8.65 93.17 -31.33
C ILE A 8 9.86 92.72 -30.50
N VAL A 9 10.34 93.54 -29.56
CA VAL A 9 11.45 93.17 -28.67
C VAL A 9 11.08 91.96 -27.80
N LEU A 10 9.87 91.92 -27.26
CA LEU A 10 9.39 90.80 -26.46
C LEU A 10 9.30 89.51 -27.30
N LEU A 11 8.80 89.59 -28.54
CA LEU A 11 8.66 88.46 -29.45
C LEU A 11 10.02 87.93 -29.90
N VAL A 12 10.97 88.82 -30.19
CA VAL A 12 12.37 88.45 -30.46
C VAL A 12 12.99 87.78 -29.24
N LEU A 13 12.79 88.30 -28.03
CA LEU A 13 13.33 87.71 -26.81
C LEU A 13 12.73 86.31 -26.54
N ILE A 14 11.42 86.15 -26.74
CA ILE A 14 10.72 84.87 -26.60
C ILE A 14 11.22 83.83 -27.61
N LEU A 15 11.67 84.24 -28.79
CA LEU A 15 12.17 83.32 -29.82
C LEU A 15 13.69 83.07 -29.69
N LEU A 16 14.44 84.08 -29.27
CA LEU A 16 15.90 84.05 -29.19
C LEU A 16 16.39 83.36 -27.92
N VAL A 17 15.72 83.54 -26.78
CA VAL A 17 16.05 82.86 -25.52
C VAL A 17 15.99 81.32 -25.65
N PRO A 18 14.92 80.69 -26.15
CA PRO A 18 14.89 79.24 -26.32
C PRO A 18 15.84 78.76 -27.42
N ALA A 19 16.08 79.56 -28.47
CA ALA A 19 17.06 79.21 -29.50
C ALA A 19 18.49 79.17 -28.93
N VAL A 20 18.87 80.18 -28.14
CA VAL A 20 20.17 80.21 -27.44
C VAL A 20 20.25 79.11 -26.40
N PHE A 21 19.16 78.84 -25.68
CA PHE A 21 19.10 77.73 -24.73
C PHE A 21 19.32 76.37 -25.41
N ALA A 22 18.64 76.09 -26.53
CA ALA A 22 18.82 74.86 -27.31
C ALA A 22 20.22 74.74 -27.97
N PHE A 23 20.86 75.88 -28.24
CA PHE A 23 22.22 75.93 -28.80
C PHE A 23 23.30 75.68 -27.75
N CYS A 24 23.11 76.19 -26.53
CA CYS A 24 24.07 76.10 -25.43
C CYS A 24 23.86 74.88 -24.53
N PHE A 25 22.64 74.36 -24.41
CA PHE A 25 22.32 73.23 -23.55
C PHE A 25 21.96 72.01 -24.38
N LYS A 26 22.64 70.90 -24.09
CA LYS A 26 22.28 69.58 -24.62
C LYS A 26 21.69 68.75 -23.49
N ARG A 27 20.60 68.05 -23.80
CA ARG A 27 19.94 67.13 -22.89
C ARG A 27 20.55 65.75 -23.07
N ILE A 28 21.07 65.19 -21.97
CA ILE A 28 21.53 63.81 -21.91
C ILE A 28 20.36 62.97 -21.38
N PRO A 29 19.86 62.00 -22.16
CA PRO A 29 18.79 61.11 -21.71
C PRO A 29 19.31 60.12 -20.64
N PRO A 30 18.43 59.50 -19.84
CA PRO A 30 18.83 58.74 -18.65
C PRO A 30 19.52 57.39 -18.95
N ASP A 31 19.30 56.85 -20.15
CA ASP A 31 19.81 55.60 -20.70
C ASP A 31 21.23 55.71 -21.27
N VAL A 32 21.81 56.92 -21.32
CA VAL A 32 23.13 57.15 -21.90
C VAL A 32 24.07 57.93 -20.99
N ILE A 33 25.37 57.68 -21.17
CA ILE A 33 26.48 58.42 -20.62
C ILE A 33 26.90 59.45 -21.66
N GLY A 34 26.82 60.74 -21.31
CA GLY A 34 27.26 61.83 -22.17
C GLY A 34 28.72 62.18 -21.93
N ILE A 35 29.54 62.04 -22.96
CA ILE A 35 30.97 62.33 -22.91
C ILE A 35 31.24 63.56 -23.76
N LYS A 36 31.88 64.54 -23.14
CA LYS A 36 32.12 65.85 -23.73
C LYS A 36 33.53 65.90 -24.33
N GLN A 37 33.62 66.19 -25.62
CA GLN A 37 34.86 66.41 -26.34
C GLN A 37 34.93 67.87 -26.78
N ALA A 38 36.02 68.58 -26.46
CA ALA A 38 36.26 69.89 -27.05
C ALA A 38 36.82 69.70 -28.47
N ARG A 39 36.38 70.50 -29.44
CA ARG A 39 36.89 70.43 -30.82
C ARG A 39 37.91 71.53 -31.12
N TRP A 40 37.94 72.57 -30.28
CA TRP A 40 38.74 73.76 -30.51
C TRP A 40 39.92 73.80 -29.54
N GLY A 41 41.11 74.12 -30.06
CA GLY A 41 42.31 74.38 -29.26
C GLY A 41 43.04 73.16 -28.72
N GLY A 42 42.91 71.98 -29.36
CA GLY A 42 43.58 70.75 -28.89
C GLY A 42 43.03 70.19 -27.58
N GLY A 43 41.95 70.76 -27.05
CA GLY A 43 41.24 70.22 -25.90
C GLY A 43 40.64 68.87 -26.28
N GLY A 44 41.19 67.78 -25.76
CA GLY A 44 40.72 66.44 -26.06
C GLY A 44 39.38 66.10 -25.39
N ILE A 45 39.26 64.86 -24.95
CA ILE A 45 38.10 64.40 -24.20
C ILE A 45 38.19 64.89 -22.76
N ILE A 46 37.10 65.43 -22.24
CA ILE A 46 37.02 65.86 -20.85
C ILE A 46 36.86 64.61 -19.98
N PRO A 47 37.69 64.41 -18.94
CA PRO A 47 37.68 63.23 -18.09
C PRO A 47 36.51 63.26 -17.09
N ALA A 48 35.28 63.32 -17.61
CA ALA A 48 34.07 63.37 -16.82
C ALA A 48 32.90 62.71 -17.56
N ASP A 49 32.31 61.71 -16.93
CA ASP A 49 31.07 61.09 -17.37
C ASP A 49 29.89 61.98 -16.95
N ASN A 50 29.20 62.56 -17.93
CA ASN A 50 28.02 63.37 -17.64
C ASN A 50 26.78 62.48 -17.64
N LEU A 51 26.15 62.41 -16.48
CA LEU A 51 24.87 61.74 -16.27
C LEU A 51 23.70 62.61 -16.78
N GLN A 52 22.49 62.07 -16.60
CA GLN A 52 21.21 62.66 -17.02
C GLN A 52 21.06 64.16 -16.66
N GLY A 53 20.43 64.91 -17.57
CA GLY A 53 20.08 66.31 -17.36
C GLY A 53 20.57 67.24 -18.47
N PHE A 54 20.37 68.55 -18.26
CA PHE A 54 20.88 69.58 -19.16
C PHE A 54 22.32 69.93 -18.80
N LYS A 55 23.22 69.78 -19.78
CA LYS A 55 24.63 70.11 -19.62
C LYS A 55 25.04 71.16 -20.64
N LEU A 56 25.99 72.01 -20.24
CA LEU A 56 26.52 73.07 -21.08
C LEU A 56 27.37 72.47 -22.21
N GLY A 57 26.89 72.63 -23.43
CA GLY A 57 27.43 72.10 -24.66
C GLY A 57 27.19 73.06 -25.81
N VAL A 58 28.03 74.10 -25.91
CA VAL A 58 28.00 75.04 -27.04
C VAL A 58 28.18 74.29 -28.35
N SER A 59 27.13 74.27 -29.17
CA SER A 59 27.15 73.64 -30.49
C SER A 59 28.24 74.26 -31.36
N GLY A 60 29.10 73.43 -31.96
CA GLY A 60 30.27 73.86 -32.74
C GLY A 60 31.59 73.83 -31.97
N TYR A 61 31.60 74.14 -30.67
CA TYR A 61 32.80 74.06 -29.82
C TYR A 61 32.93 72.69 -29.12
N HIS A 62 31.82 72.13 -28.66
CA HIS A 62 31.77 70.83 -28.00
C HIS A 62 31.06 69.78 -28.86
N LEU A 63 31.65 68.60 -28.97
CA LEU A 63 31.00 67.40 -29.48
C LEU A 63 30.60 66.51 -28.29
N TRP A 64 29.39 65.97 -28.36
CA TRP A 64 28.89 65.01 -27.39
C TRP A 64 28.92 63.61 -27.99
N HIS A 65 29.58 62.69 -27.30
CA HIS A 65 29.46 61.26 -27.56
C HIS A 65 28.51 60.66 -26.55
N TYR A 66 27.66 59.75 -27.02
CA TYR A 66 26.73 59.02 -26.19
C TYR A 66 27.16 57.56 -26.17
N LEU A 67 27.33 57.02 -24.97
CA LEU A 67 27.49 55.59 -24.74
C LEU A 67 26.26 55.09 -23.98
N PRO A 68 25.77 53.88 -24.27
CA PRO A 68 24.67 53.31 -23.50
C PRO A 68 25.13 53.04 -22.06
N ARG A 69 24.31 53.44 -21.09
CA ARG A 69 24.52 53.20 -19.65
C ARG A 69 23.95 51.86 -19.20
N GLU A 70 23.00 51.34 -19.96
CA GLU A 70 22.27 50.11 -19.67
C GLU A 70 23.20 48.88 -19.65
N THR A 71 22.75 47.84 -18.95
CA THR A 71 23.43 46.54 -18.94
C THR A 71 23.20 45.83 -20.25
N HIS A 72 24.27 45.51 -20.96
CA HIS A 72 24.24 44.74 -22.20
C HIS A 72 24.21 43.25 -21.90
N PHE A 73 23.44 42.50 -22.69
CA PHE A 73 23.38 41.06 -22.56
C PHE A 73 24.07 40.41 -23.74
N LEU A 74 25.14 39.66 -23.45
CA LEU A 74 25.80 38.81 -24.43
C LEU A 74 25.27 37.38 -24.28
N HIS A 75 24.61 36.89 -25.32
CA HIS A 75 24.03 35.55 -25.38
C HIS A 75 24.79 34.66 -26.37
N PHE A 76 25.36 33.58 -25.86
CA PHE A 76 25.81 32.44 -26.65
C PHE A 76 24.69 31.40 -26.61
N THR A 77 23.99 31.21 -27.72
CA THR A 77 22.89 30.24 -27.81
C THR A 77 22.80 29.67 -29.22
N LYS A 78 22.41 28.41 -29.32
CA LYS A 78 22.12 27.78 -30.61
C LYS A 78 20.86 28.37 -31.27
N ASP A 79 19.86 28.70 -30.44
CA ASP A 79 18.57 29.22 -30.90
C ASP A 79 18.57 30.74 -30.85
N ARG A 80 18.57 31.41 -32.01
CA ARG A 80 18.25 32.83 -32.08
C ARG A 80 16.75 32.99 -31.81
N PRO A 81 16.33 33.93 -30.95
CA PRO A 81 14.91 34.17 -30.72
C PRO A 81 14.27 34.66 -32.04
N VAL A 82 13.43 33.81 -32.63
CA VAL A 82 12.62 34.17 -33.79
C VAL A 82 11.53 35.13 -33.33
N GLY A 83 11.48 36.35 -33.90
CA GLY A 83 10.41 37.32 -33.64
C GLY A 83 10.64 38.33 -32.50
N ARG A 84 11.81 38.34 -31.83
CA ARG A 84 12.18 39.48 -30.97
C ARG A 84 12.83 40.58 -31.81
N THR A 85 12.35 41.80 -31.65
CA THR A 85 13.06 43.00 -32.10
C THR A 85 14.41 43.02 -31.39
N LEU A 86 15.52 42.91 -32.14
CA LEU A 86 16.85 43.06 -31.56
C LEU A 86 16.93 44.46 -30.94
N THR A 87 16.90 44.53 -29.62
CA THR A 87 17.24 45.74 -28.89
C THR A 87 18.72 46.02 -29.09
N SER A 88 19.12 47.28 -29.02
CA SER A 88 20.53 47.73 -29.14
C SER A 88 21.44 47.22 -28.01
N ILE A 89 20.89 46.47 -27.07
CA ILE A 89 21.47 46.02 -25.80
C ILE A 89 21.81 44.51 -25.86
N ASP A 90 21.07 43.74 -26.66
CA ASP A 90 21.22 42.30 -26.77
C ASP A 90 22.16 41.92 -27.93
N SER A 91 23.20 41.14 -27.62
CA SER A 91 24.15 40.62 -28.59
C SER A 91 24.04 39.09 -28.66
N TRP A 92 23.75 38.55 -29.84
CA TRP A 92 23.53 37.10 -30.03
C TRP A 92 24.65 36.45 -30.83
N LYS A 93 25.19 35.36 -30.30
CA LYS A 93 26.23 34.53 -30.90
C LYS A 93 25.85 33.05 -30.84
N PRO A 94 26.40 32.22 -31.74
CA PRO A 94 26.19 30.77 -31.67
C PRO A 94 26.65 30.23 -30.31
N SER A 95 26.04 29.12 -29.89
CA SER A 95 26.45 28.36 -28.70
C SER A 95 27.94 28.05 -28.74
N GLN A 96 28.61 28.07 -27.60
CA GLN A 96 30.03 27.74 -27.53
C GLN A 96 30.23 26.24 -27.54
N GLU A 97 30.99 25.73 -28.51
CA GLU A 97 31.46 24.35 -28.52
C GLU A 97 32.82 24.27 -27.84
N ILE A 98 32.89 23.53 -26.74
CA ILE A 98 34.06 23.45 -25.87
C ILE A 98 34.43 21.97 -25.71
N ARG A 99 35.73 21.68 -25.75
CA ARG A 99 36.25 20.37 -25.39
C ARG A 99 36.56 20.35 -23.90
N THR A 100 35.91 19.44 -23.20
CA THR A 100 36.15 19.15 -21.77
C THR A 100 37.51 18.49 -21.56
N ARG A 101 37.94 18.42 -20.29
CA ARG A 101 39.16 17.72 -19.87
C ARG A 101 39.19 16.26 -20.32
N ASP A 102 38.02 15.62 -20.39
CA ASP A 102 37.86 14.22 -20.80
C ASP A 102 37.76 14.05 -22.33
N ASN A 103 38.12 15.09 -23.09
CA ASN A 103 38.08 15.14 -24.56
C ASN A 103 36.68 14.90 -25.15
N ASN A 104 35.61 15.25 -24.42
CA ASN A 104 34.24 15.27 -24.94
C ASN A 104 33.86 16.68 -25.39
N VAL A 105 33.12 16.78 -26.48
CA VAL A 105 32.59 18.06 -26.99
C VAL A 105 31.27 18.36 -26.31
N VAL A 106 31.18 19.55 -25.72
CA VAL A 106 29.98 20.09 -25.07
C VAL A 106 29.60 21.39 -25.76
N SER A 107 28.33 21.52 -26.13
CA SER A 107 27.72 22.77 -26.54
C SER A 107 27.12 23.44 -25.31
N VAL A 108 27.56 24.66 -24.99
CA VAL A 108 27.10 25.41 -23.81
C VAL A 108 26.44 26.72 -24.26
N ASP A 109 25.24 26.95 -23.74
CA ASP A 109 24.51 28.21 -23.88
C ASP A 109 24.76 29.07 -22.63
N ILE A 110 25.27 30.28 -22.84
CA ILE A 110 25.75 31.17 -21.77
C ILE A 110 25.20 32.58 -22.01
N SER A 111 24.73 33.22 -20.95
CA SER A 111 24.37 34.64 -20.94
C SER A 111 25.29 35.40 -20.01
N ILE A 112 25.80 36.55 -20.45
CA ILE A 112 26.66 37.42 -19.64
C ILE A 112 26.08 38.83 -19.69
N PRO A 113 25.45 39.30 -18.61
CA PRO A 113 25.22 40.72 -18.39
C PRO A 113 26.55 41.44 -18.13
N TYR A 114 26.79 42.51 -18.86
CA TYR A 114 27.95 43.39 -18.66
C TYR A 114 27.56 44.84 -18.87
N HIS A 115 28.27 45.77 -18.23
CA HIS A 115 28.07 47.20 -18.42
C HIS A 115 29.41 47.94 -18.42
N ILE A 116 29.39 49.20 -18.86
CA ILE A 116 30.56 50.08 -18.76
C ILE A 116 30.69 50.52 -17.30
N ILE A 117 31.92 50.49 -16.76
CA ILE A 117 32.18 50.89 -15.37
C ILE A 117 31.79 52.37 -15.21
N PRO A 118 30.93 52.71 -14.23
CA PRO A 118 30.52 54.09 -14.00
C PRO A 118 31.72 55.00 -13.74
N GLY A 119 31.84 56.09 -14.49
CA GLY A 119 32.94 57.04 -14.35
C GLY A 119 34.14 56.76 -15.24
N LEU A 120 34.15 55.67 -16.02
CA LEU A 120 35.22 55.35 -16.99
C LEU A 120 34.75 55.40 -18.45
N GLY A 121 33.52 55.82 -18.71
CA GLY A 121 32.97 55.91 -20.07
C GLY A 121 33.79 56.84 -20.96
N TYR A 122 34.29 57.96 -20.42
CA TYR A 122 35.15 58.88 -21.16
C TYR A 122 36.41 58.21 -21.73
N LYS A 123 36.96 57.19 -21.04
CA LYS A 123 38.16 56.47 -21.50
C LYS A 123 37.86 55.58 -22.70
N VAL A 124 36.68 54.95 -22.75
CA VAL A 124 36.22 54.18 -23.92
C VAL A 124 36.24 55.03 -25.19
N VAL A 125 35.84 56.30 -25.10
CA VAL A 125 35.86 57.22 -26.25
C VAL A 125 37.27 57.75 -26.49
N GLN A 126 38.07 57.94 -25.45
CA GLN A 126 39.46 58.40 -25.55
C GLN A 126 40.33 57.42 -26.31
N ASP A 127 40.13 56.13 -26.07
CA ASP A 127 40.86 55.05 -26.74
C ASP A 127 40.23 54.70 -28.11
N GLY A 128 39.21 55.46 -28.56
CA GLY A 128 38.56 55.25 -29.85
C GLY A 128 37.67 54.02 -29.93
N LEU A 129 37.43 53.34 -28.80
CA LEU A 129 36.73 52.04 -28.72
C LEU A 129 35.20 52.16 -28.81
N LYS A 130 34.65 53.35 -29.02
CA LYS A 130 33.19 53.60 -29.03
C LYS A 130 32.37 52.60 -29.85
N HIS A 131 32.89 52.15 -30.99
CA HIS A 131 32.20 51.20 -31.86
C HIS A 131 32.71 49.77 -31.73
N GLU A 132 33.95 49.58 -31.29
CA GLU A 132 34.60 48.27 -31.22
C GLU A 132 34.49 47.59 -29.85
N TYR A 133 34.23 48.33 -28.76
CA TYR A 133 34.27 47.78 -27.41
C TYR A 133 33.38 46.54 -27.25
N ARG A 134 32.23 46.50 -27.91
CA ARG A 134 31.30 45.36 -27.87
C ARG A 134 31.93 44.11 -28.48
N ASP A 135 32.56 44.24 -29.63
CA ASP A 135 33.23 43.14 -30.32
C ASP A 135 34.48 42.67 -29.55
N ARG A 136 35.20 43.60 -28.92
CA ARG A 136 36.35 43.30 -28.04
C ARG A 136 35.95 42.58 -26.76
N VAL A 137 34.89 43.04 -26.09
CA VAL A 137 34.30 42.36 -24.92
C VAL A 137 33.86 40.96 -25.33
N GLN A 138 33.14 40.83 -26.45
CA GLN A 138 32.64 39.54 -26.92
C GLN A 138 33.77 38.53 -27.20
N SER A 139 34.82 38.95 -27.91
CA SER A 139 35.97 38.08 -28.22
C SER A 139 36.76 37.69 -26.97
N THR A 140 36.90 38.61 -26.02
CA THR A 140 37.55 38.36 -24.72
C THR A 140 36.77 37.35 -23.89
N VAL A 141 35.46 37.57 -23.76
CA VAL A 141 34.54 36.64 -23.09
C VAL A 141 34.63 35.24 -23.69
N GLU A 142 34.55 35.13 -25.02
CA GLU A 142 34.63 33.85 -25.72
C GLU A 142 35.95 33.12 -25.45
N ARG A 143 37.08 33.85 -25.43
CA ARG A 143 38.40 33.29 -25.12
C ARG A 143 38.48 32.80 -23.67
N VAL A 144 38.03 33.60 -22.70
CA VAL A 144 38.05 33.24 -21.27
C VAL A 144 37.16 32.04 -21.00
N LEU A 145 35.91 32.06 -21.49
CA LEU A 145 34.98 30.95 -21.33
C LEU A 145 35.55 29.67 -21.92
N ARG A 146 36.13 29.71 -23.13
CA ARG A 146 36.73 28.54 -23.76
C ARG A 146 37.89 27.97 -22.94
N SER A 147 38.74 28.84 -22.37
CA SER A 147 39.84 28.43 -21.51
C SER A 147 39.32 27.79 -20.22
N GLU A 148 38.48 28.51 -19.48
CA GLU A 148 38.09 28.13 -18.12
C GLU A 148 37.04 27.02 -18.06
N LEU A 149 36.19 26.87 -19.08
CA LEU A 149 35.22 25.78 -19.16
C LEU A 149 35.84 24.49 -19.73
N SER A 150 36.97 24.57 -20.43
CA SER A 150 37.67 23.38 -20.96
C SER A 150 38.29 22.51 -19.88
N THR A 151 38.55 23.08 -18.70
CA THR A 151 39.13 22.36 -17.56
C THR A 151 38.12 21.47 -16.84
N LEU A 152 36.81 21.73 -17.01
CA LEU A 152 35.74 20.95 -16.40
C LEU A 152 35.65 19.57 -17.06
N SER A 153 35.38 18.55 -16.25
CA SER A 153 35.08 17.19 -16.71
C SER A 153 33.63 17.07 -17.20
N SER A 154 33.32 16.03 -17.97
CA SER A 154 31.93 15.76 -18.39
C SER A 154 31.00 15.49 -17.20
N GLU A 155 31.52 14.95 -16.09
CA GLU A 155 30.75 14.68 -14.87
C GLU A 155 30.54 15.99 -14.08
N ASP A 156 31.57 16.84 -13.99
CA ASP A 156 31.49 18.15 -13.33
C ASP A 156 30.48 19.08 -14.03
N PHE A 157 30.36 18.96 -15.36
CA PHE A 157 29.33 19.68 -16.12
C PHE A 157 27.91 19.24 -15.77
N GLN A 158 27.68 18.01 -15.29
CA GLN A 158 26.36 17.54 -14.86
C GLN A 158 26.04 18.02 -13.45
N GLU A 159 27.06 18.10 -12.58
CA GLU A 159 26.92 18.59 -11.21
C GLU A 159 26.65 20.09 -11.16
N THR A 160 25.55 20.48 -10.51
CA THR A 160 25.16 21.89 -10.42
C THR A 160 26.13 22.71 -9.57
N ASP A 161 26.59 22.16 -8.45
CA ASP A 161 27.48 22.86 -7.52
C ASP A 161 28.83 23.13 -8.17
N SER A 162 29.40 22.12 -8.84
CA SER A 162 30.65 22.22 -9.59
C SER A 162 30.58 23.27 -10.72
N ARG A 163 29.43 23.38 -11.42
CA ARG A 163 29.21 24.46 -12.41
C ARG A 163 29.16 25.85 -11.76
N LEU A 164 28.44 26.00 -10.65
CA LEU A 164 28.27 27.30 -9.97
C LEU A 164 29.60 27.78 -9.38
N GLU A 165 30.35 26.89 -8.76
CA GLU A 165 31.68 27.18 -8.23
C GLU A 165 32.61 27.64 -9.35
N ARG A 166 32.64 26.92 -10.48
CA ARG A 166 33.47 27.31 -11.63
C ARG A 166 33.08 28.67 -12.19
N THR A 167 31.78 28.91 -12.32
CA THR A 167 31.24 30.19 -12.80
C THR A 167 31.65 31.35 -11.89
N THR A 168 31.67 31.12 -10.58
CA THR A 168 32.11 32.10 -9.57
C THR A 168 33.61 32.38 -9.68
N GLN A 169 34.43 31.36 -9.99
CA GLN A 169 35.87 31.50 -10.22
C GLN A 169 36.20 32.21 -11.54
N ILE A 170 35.36 32.05 -12.57
CA ILE A 170 35.53 32.68 -13.89
C ILE A 170 35.31 34.20 -13.82
N LEU A 171 34.34 34.65 -13.03
CA LEU A 171 33.95 36.06 -12.95
C LEU A 171 35.11 37.03 -12.66
N PRO A 172 35.97 36.83 -11.65
CA PRO A 172 37.09 37.74 -11.40
C PRO A 172 38.12 37.74 -12.54
N ILE A 173 38.42 36.57 -13.12
CA ILE A 173 39.35 36.45 -14.27
C ILE A 173 38.79 37.19 -15.48
N LEU A 174 37.48 37.07 -15.71
CA LEU A 174 36.80 37.78 -16.78
C LEU A 174 36.83 39.29 -16.55
N ASN A 175 36.55 39.76 -15.34
CA ASN A 175 36.54 41.19 -15.00
C ASN A 175 37.94 41.81 -15.08
N GLU A 176 39.00 41.09 -14.73
CA GLU A 176 40.37 41.54 -14.92
C GLU A 176 40.68 41.83 -16.40
N GLN A 177 40.23 40.97 -17.31
CA GLN A 177 40.45 41.14 -18.74
C GLN A 177 39.49 42.15 -19.38
N LEU A 178 38.26 42.28 -18.87
CA LEU A 178 37.30 43.28 -19.36
C LEU A 178 37.64 44.69 -18.89
N ALA A 179 38.40 44.83 -17.80
CA ALA A 179 38.86 46.12 -17.30
C ALA A 179 39.73 46.89 -18.32
N GLU A 180 40.43 46.19 -19.23
CA GLU A 180 41.17 46.81 -20.35
C GLU A 180 40.25 47.63 -21.27
N PHE A 181 38.98 47.23 -21.36
CA PHE A 181 37.95 47.91 -22.17
C PHE A 181 36.98 48.74 -21.32
N TYR A 182 37.29 48.94 -20.04
CA TYR A 182 36.46 49.68 -19.08
C TYR A 182 35.04 49.10 -18.90
N CYS A 183 34.90 47.80 -19.11
CA CYS A 183 33.66 47.05 -18.93
C CYS A 183 33.78 46.10 -17.73
N GLU A 184 32.66 45.80 -17.10
CA GLU A 184 32.56 44.84 -16.01
C GLU A 184 31.40 43.88 -16.29
N ALA A 185 31.62 42.59 -16.09
CA ALA A 185 30.58 41.58 -16.12
C ALA A 185 29.97 41.41 -14.73
N GLU A 186 28.63 41.44 -14.66
CA GLU A 186 27.88 41.30 -13.42
C GLU A 186 27.76 39.83 -13.00
N SER A 187 27.53 38.94 -13.98
CA SER A 187 27.44 37.50 -13.75
C SER A 187 27.74 36.71 -15.02
N VAL A 188 28.11 35.44 -14.84
CA VAL A 188 28.17 34.46 -15.93
C VAL A 188 27.04 33.47 -15.70
N LEU A 189 26.12 33.32 -16.65
CA LEU A 189 24.92 32.50 -16.47
C LEU A 189 24.92 31.36 -17.48
N VAL A 190 25.19 30.13 -17.02
CA VAL A 190 25.07 28.93 -17.84
C VAL A 190 23.60 28.52 -17.91
N ARG A 191 22.99 28.58 -19.09
CA ARG A 191 21.56 28.34 -19.29
C ARG A 191 21.25 26.89 -19.65
N ARG A 192 22.02 26.34 -20.56
CA ARG A 192 21.85 24.99 -21.10
C ARG A 192 23.21 24.46 -21.49
N PHE A 193 23.36 23.15 -21.40
CA PHE A 193 24.45 22.44 -22.05
C PHE A 193 23.89 21.20 -22.74
N GLY A 194 24.64 20.70 -23.71
CA GLY A 194 24.35 19.43 -24.39
C GLY A 194 25.65 18.78 -24.83
N PHE A 195 25.72 17.46 -24.75
CA PHE A 195 26.87 16.73 -25.27
C PHE A 195 26.62 16.36 -26.74
N SER A 196 27.65 15.84 -27.41
CA SER A 196 27.44 15.22 -28.71
C SER A 196 26.45 14.05 -28.59
N GLY A 197 25.56 13.89 -29.58
CA GLY A 197 24.49 12.87 -29.50
C GLY A 197 25.00 11.44 -29.28
N GLN A 198 26.19 11.10 -29.78
CA GLN A 198 26.81 9.80 -29.53
C GLN A 198 27.20 9.61 -28.05
N TYR A 199 27.71 10.65 -27.40
CA TYR A 199 28.06 10.60 -25.98
C TYR A 199 26.81 10.59 -25.11
N GLU A 200 25.78 11.36 -25.47
CA GLU A 200 24.49 11.35 -24.75
C GLU A 200 23.87 9.96 -24.75
N SER A 201 23.85 9.25 -25.88
CA SER A 201 23.34 7.87 -25.93
C SER A 201 24.13 6.94 -25.02
N LYS A 202 25.47 7.04 -25.00
CA LYS A 202 26.32 6.26 -24.09
C LYS A 202 26.08 6.59 -22.63
N LEU A 203 25.85 7.86 -22.32
CA LEU A 203 25.55 8.32 -20.96
C LEU A 203 24.19 7.78 -20.50
N GLN A 204 23.18 7.85 -21.36
CA GLN A 204 21.85 7.28 -21.10
C GLN A 204 21.93 5.76 -20.89
N GLU A 205 22.72 5.06 -21.69
CA GLU A 205 22.97 3.62 -21.51
C GLU A 205 23.68 3.33 -20.19
N LYS A 206 24.72 4.09 -19.82
CA LYS A 206 25.40 3.99 -18.51
C LYS A 206 24.42 4.21 -17.35
N GLN A 207 23.53 5.19 -17.47
CA GLN A 207 22.50 5.46 -16.45
C GLN A 207 21.48 4.33 -16.36
N LEU A 208 21.00 3.82 -17.50
CA LEU A 208 20.09 2.67 -17.56
C LEU A 208 20.71 1.43 -16.90
N LEU A 209 21.99 1.14 -17.21
CA LEU A 209 22.71 0.01 -16.62
C LEU A 209 22.89 0.18 -15.11
N ARG A 210 23.19 1.39 -14.62
CA ARG A 210 23.24 1.67 -13.18
C ARG A 210 21.88 1.45 -12.51
N GLN A 211 20.79 1.89 -13.13
CA GLN A 211 19.44 1.67 -12.61
C GLN A 211 19.08 0.19 -12.58
N LYS A 212 19.39 -0.56 -13.65
CA LYS A 212 19.20 -2.03 -13.69
C LYS A 212 20.00 -2.74 -12.61
N ALA A 213 21.27 -2.40 -12.43
CA ALA A 213 22.09 -3.00 -11.38
C ALA A 213 21.55 -2.73 -9.96
N ASN A 214 20.98 -1.54 -9.73
CA ASN A 214 20.32 -1.23 -8.47
C ASN A 214 19.01 -2.01 -8.29
N LEU A 215 18.22 -2.18 -9.36
CA LEU A 215 17.02 -3.01 -9.37
C LEU A 215 17.35 -4.47 -9.08
N ASP A 216 18.36 -5.04 -9.75
CA ASP A 216 18.79 -6.42 -9.55
C ASP A 216 19.25 -6.66 -8.10
N ARG A 217 19.96 -5.69 -7.50
CA ARG A 217 20.35 -5.75 -6.08
C ARG A 217 19.12 -5.74 -5.16
N ALA A 218 18.12 -4.91 -5.45
CA ALA A 218 16.87 -4.88 -4.69
C ALA A 218 16.09 -6.19 -4.82
N LEU A 219 15.97 -6.75 -6.03
CA LEU A 219 15.32 -8.02 -6.29
C LEU A 219 16.03 -9.20 -5.60
N ALA A 220 17.37 -9.20 -5.61
CA ALA A 220 18.15 -10.20 -4.89
C ALA A 220 17.90 -10.13 -3.37
N THR A 221 17.80 -8.93 -2.82
CA THR A 221 17.49 -8.70 -1.40
C THR A 221 16.08 -9.21 -1.08
N GLN A 222 15.09 -8.82 -1.88
CA GLN A 222 13.70 -9.30 -1.75
C GLN A 222 13.60 -10.83 -1.84
N ALA A 223 14.30 -11.45 -2.78
CA ALA A 223 14.30 -12.90 -2.93
C ALA A 223 14.91 -13.62 -1.72
N ASN A 224 15.93 -13.04 -1.08
CA ASN A 224 16.51 -13.58 0.15
C ASN A 224 15.55 -13.46 1.34
N GLU A 225 14.88 -12.31 1.49
CA GLU A 225 13.85 -12.12 2.52
C GLU A 225 12.68 -13.08 2.32
N GLN A 226 12.21 -13.26 1.08
CA GLN A 226 11.13 -14.22 0.78
C GLN A 226 11.51 -15.66 1.11
N LYS A 227 12.78 -16.06 0.90
CA LYS A 227 13.27 -17.39 1.33
C LYS A 227 13.19 -17.57 2.84
N VAL A 228 13.51 -16.53 3.61
CA VAL A 228 13.42 -16.56 5.08
C VAL A 228 11.96 -16.68 5.51
N VAL A 229 11.06 -15.87 4.94
CA VAL A 229 9.61 -15.95 5.23
C VAL A 229 9.08 -17.34 4.91
N ASN A 230 9.36 -17.88 3.73
CA ASN A 230 8.93 -19.23 3.34
C ASN A 230 9.48 -20.33 4.26
N MET A 231 10.69 -20.16 4.80
CA MET A 231 11.26 -21.10 5.78
C MET A 231 10.50 -21.03 7.11
N ILE A 232 10.21 -19.82 7.59
CA ILE A 232 9.44 -19.59 8.81
C ILE A 232 8.02 -20.16 8.67
N GLU A 233 7.33 -19.90 7.55
CA GLU A 233 6.01 -20.46 7.27
C GLU A 233 6.03 -22.00 7.30
N ARG A 234 7.02 -22.62 6.67
CA ARG A 234 7.17 -24.09 6.70
C ARG A 234 7.39 -24.62 8.12
N GLN A 235 8.17 -23.91 8.95
CA GLN A 235 8.38 -24.26 10.35
C GLN A 235 7.09 -24.11 11.17
N ILE A 236 6.34 -23.03 10.96
CA ILE A 236 5.05 -22.79 11.62
C ILE A 236 4.07 -23.91 11.27
N VAL A 237 3.90 -24.24 9.99
CA VAL A 237 2.99 -25.31 9.55
C VAL A 237 3.42 -26.68 10.11
N ALA A 238 4.71 -26.95 10.20
CA ALA A 238 5.21 -28.19 10.80
C ALA A 238 4.93 -28.24 12.31
N ALA A 239 5.15 -27.15 13.03
CA ALA A 239 4.87 -27.03 14.46
C ALA A 239 3.37 -27.12 14.77
N GLU A 240 2.53 -26.46 13.97
CA GLU A 240 1.07 -26.53 14.07
C GLU A 240 0.59 -27.98 13.89
N LYS A 241 1.07 -28.69 12.86
CA LYS A 241 0.73 -30.10 12.66
C LYS A 241 1.16 -31.00 13.82
N ALA A 242 2.34 -30.77 14.38
CA ALA A 242 2.82 -31.53 15.52
C ALA A 242 1.95 -31.30 16.76
N LEU A 243 1.58 -30.03 17.04
CA LEU A 243 0.68 -29.67 18.13
C LEU A 243 -0.71 -30.29 17.93
N THR A 244 -1.28 -30.19 16.73
CA THR A 244 -2.59 -30.80 16.43
C THR A 244 -2.56 -32.31 16.62
N ALA A 245 -1.52 -32.99 16.16
CA ALA A 245 -1.38 -34.44 16.38
C ALA A 245 -1.25 -34.80 17.87
N GLU A 246 -0.54 -33.99 18.67
CA GLU A 246 -0.44 -34.17 20.12
C GLU A 246 -1.80 -33.96 20.80
N TRP A 247 -2.56 -32.95 20.38
CA TRP A 247 -3.92 -32.70 20.87
C TRP A 247 -4.88 -33.83 20.51
N ASP A 248 -4.84 -34.34 19.28
CA ASP A 248 -5.65 -35.47 18.83
C ASP A 248 -5.32 -36.72 19.63
N TYR A 249 -4.04 -36.99 19.88
CA TYR A 249 -3.60 -38.09 20.74
C TYR A 249 -4.15 -37.96 22.17
N LYS A 250 -4.02 -36.77 22.79
CA LYS A 250 -4.58 -36.51 24.14
C LYS A 250 -6.09 -36.66 24.17
N LEU A 251 -6.78 -36.21 23.12
CA LEU A 251 -8.23 -36.33 23.01
C LEU A 251 -8.64 -37.81 22.89
N GLN A 252 -7.93 -38.59 22.08
CA GLN A 252 -8.17 -40.02 21.91
C GLN A 252 -7.88 -40.81 23.19
N ASP A 253 -6.78 -40.50 23.88
CA ASP A 253 -6.43 -41.12 25.16
C ASP A 253 -7.54 -40.87 26.20
N LYS A 254 -7.97 -39.61 26.34
CA LYS A 254 -9.08 -39.25 27.24
C LYS A 254 -10.41 -39.87 26.83
N ALA A 255 -10.73 -39.92 25.53
CA ALA A 255 -11.94 -40.57 25.04
C ALA A 255 -11.95 -42.07 25.35
N SER A 256 -10.79 -42.74 25.21
CA SER A 256 -10.64 -44.17 25.54
C SER A 256 -10.80 -44.42 27.03
N GLU A 257 -10.20 -43.57 27.88
CA GLU A 257 -10.39 -43.61 29.34
C GLU A 257 -11.87 -43.48 29.72
N TYR A 258 -12.58 -42.49 29.17
CA TYR A 258 -14.01 -42.32 29.42
C TYR A 258 -14.86 -43.47 28.88
N GLN A 259 -14.49 -44.07 27.76
CA GLN A 259 -15.20 -45.23 27.23
C GLN A 259 -15.12 -46.43 28.17
N VAL A 260 -13.96 -46.68 28.78
CA VAL A 260 -13.79 -47.73 29.79
C VAL A 260 -14.62 -47.42 31.04
N LEU A 261 -14.61 -46.16 31.52
CA LEU A 261 -15.42 -45.74 32.67
C LEU A 261 -16.93 -45.89 32.40
N LEU A 262 -17.39 -45.49 31.22
CA LEU A 262 -18.79 -45.66 30.80
C LEU A 262 -19.18 -47.13 30.72
N ALA A 263 -18.30 -47.98 30.20
CA ALA A 263 -18.54 -49.44 30.14
C ALA A 263 -18.63 -50.05 31.54
N ASP A 264 -17.77 -49.65 32.48
CA ASP A 264 -17.82 -50.10 33.88
C ASP A 264 -19.10 -49.63 34.58
N ILE A 265 -19.49 -48.36 34.40
CA ILE A 265 -20.74 -47.83 34.94
C ILE A 265 -21.95 -48.57 34.35
N ALA A 266 -21.96 -48.82 33.03
CA ALA A 266 -23.03 -49.54 32.35
C ALA A 266 -23.13 -50.99 32.85
N ALA A 267 -21.99 -51.69 32.98
CA ALA A 267 -21.95 -53.05 33.51
C ALA A 267 -22.45 -53.11 34.97
N LYS A 268 -22.04 -52.16 35.82
CA LYS A 268 -22.54 -52.04 37.20
C LYS A 268 -24.04 -51.76 37.23
N ALA A 269 -24.54 -50.88 36.38
CA ALA A 269 -25.97 -50.59 36.27
C ALA A 269 -26.77 -51.81 35.80
N GLU A 270 -26.22 -52.58 34.87
CA GLU A 270 -26.84 -53.83 34.38
C GLU A 270 -26.91 -54.88 35.50
N ILE A 271 -25.80 -55.14 36.19
CA ILE A 271 -25.76 -56.05 37.35
C ILE A 271 -26.75 -55.61 38.42
N TYR A 272 -26.78 -54.33 38.76
CA TYR A 272 -27.73 -53.78 39.73
C TYR A 272 -29.18 -53.99 39.28
N SER A 273 -29.48 -53.71 38.00
CA SER A 273 -30.83 -53.90 37.44
C SER A 273 -31.24 -55.37 37.44
N ALA A 274 -30.33 -56.29 37.08
CA ALA A 274 -30.57 -57.72 37.07
C ALA A 274 -30.80 -58.25 38.49
N THR A 275 -29.98 -57.81 39.45
CA THR A 275 -30.13 -58.16 40.86
C THR A 275 -31.47 -57.68 41.41
N LYS A 276 -31.84 -56.43 41.14
CA LYS A 276 -33.13 -55.87 41.60
C LYS A 276 -34.34 -56.53 40.93
N ARG A 277 -34.24 -56.91 39.65
CA ARG A 277 -35.28 -57.70 38.97
C ARG A 277 -35.40 -59.09 39.60
N ALA A 278 -34.29 -59.79 39.81
CA ALA A 278 -34.27 -61.11 40.44
C ALA A 278 -34.81 -61.08 41.87
N GLU A 279 -34.43 -60.09 42.68
CA GLU A 279 -34.99 -59.87 44.02
C GLU A 279 -36.51 -59.61 43.97
N GLY A 280 -36.97 -58.80 43.02
CA GLY A 280 -38.38 -58.51 42.81
C GLY A 280 -39.20 -59.72 42.37
N GLU A 281 -38.66 -60.53 41.45
CA GLU A 281 -39.26 -61.78 40.99
C GLU A 281 -39.31 -62.82 42.11
N ALA A 282 -38.20 -63.03 42.83
CA ALA A 282 -38.16 -63.92 43.98
C ALA A 282 -39.18 -63.52 45.06
N LYS A 283 -39.29 -62.22 45.35
CA LYS A 283 -40.28 -61.72 46.30
C LYS A 283 -41.71 -61.95 45.81
N ARG A 284 -41.98 -61.69 44.54
CA ARG A 284 -43.29 -61.98 43.92
C ARG A 284 -43.64 -63.46 44.02
N ASP A 285 -42.68 -64.34 43.77
CA ASP A 285 -42.89 -65.80 43.83
C ASP A 285 -43.14 -66.27 45.27
N ILE A 286 -42.42 -65.71 46.25
CA ILE A 286 -42.70 -65.93 47.68
C ILE A 286 -44.12 -65.46 48.01
N ASP A 287 -44.50 -64.24 47.63
CA ASP A 287 -45.83 -63.68 47.90
C ASP A 287 -46.95 -64.55 47.25
N ILE A 288 -46.72 -65.08 46.04
CA ILE A 288 -47.64 -66.00 45.37
C ILE A 288 -47.71 -67.34 46.10
N ALA A 289 -46.57 -67.88 46.55
CA ALA A 289 -46.52 -69.15 47.28
C ALA A 289 -47.20 -69.04 48.65
N GLU A 290 -46.99 -67.94 49.39
CA GLU A 290 -47.70 -67.65 50.63
C GLU A 290 -49.20 -67.47 50.40
N GLY A 291 -49.58 -66.75 49.33
CA GLY A 291 -50.98 -66.61 48.94
C GLY A 291 -51.64 -67.96 48.61
N LYS A 292 -50.95 -68.84 47.89
CA LYS A 292 -51.40 -70.21 47.60
C LYS A 292 -51.51 -71.05 48.88
N LEU A 293 -50.49 -71.02 49.74
CA LEU A 293 -50.52 -71.72 51.03
C LEU A 293 -51.71 -71.28 51.87
N ALA A 294 -52.00 -69.97 51.93
CA ALA A 294 -53.15 -69.44 52.66
C ALA A 294 -54.49 -69.89 52.05
N LEU A 295 -54.59 -69.98 50.72
CA LEU A 295 -55.74 -70.55 50.03
C LEU A 295 -55.90 -72.04 50.33
N ASP A 296 -54.82 -72.82 50.23
CA ASP A 296 -54.82 -74.26 50.51
C ASP A 296 -55.19 -74.54 51.96
N GLN A 297 -54.69 -73.75 52.92
CA GLN A 297 -55.09 -73.82 54.32
C GLN A 297 -56.59 -73.50 54.49
N SER A 298 -57.09 -72.48 53.79
CA SER A 298 -58.51 -72.12 53.80
C SER A 298 -59.37 -73.23 53.19
N GLU A 299 -58.91 -73.88 52.12
CA GLU A 299 -59.59 -75.03 51.51
C GLU A 299 -59.55 -76.27 52.38
N ALA A 300 -58.44 -76.54 53.04
CA ALA A 300 -58.29 -77.63 54.01
C ALA A 300 -59.27 -77.45 55.17
N ILE A 301 -59.33 -76.25 55.77
CA ILE A 301 -60.31 -75.89 56.81
C ILE A 301 -61.73 -76.02 56.27
N ARG A 302 -62.02 -75.54 55.05
CA ARG A 302 -63.33 -75.69 54.41
C ARG A 302 -63.71 -77.16 54.27
N ASN A 303 -62.81 -78.01 53.80
CA ASN A 303 -63.05 -79.43 53.61
C ASN A 303 -63.19 -80.19 54.93
N GLU A 304 -62.45 -79.80 55.97
CA GLU A 304 -62.59 -80.32 57.33
C GLU A 304 -63.98 -79.98 57.89
N LEU A 305 -64.37 -78.71 57.81
CA LEU A 305 -65.73 -78.25 58.19
C LEU A 305 -66.81 -78.97 57.37
N ARG A 306 -66.60 -79.15 56.07
CA ARG A 306 -67.55 -79.86 55.19
C ARG A 306 -67.64 -81.34 55.57
N THR A 307 -66.52 -82.00 55.84
CA THR A 307 -66.48 -83.40 56.29
C THR A 307 -67.15 -83.56 57.65
N SER A 308 -66.88 -82.64 58.59
CA SER A 308 -67.54 -82.58 59.89
C SER A 308 -69.06 -82.38 59.74
N ALA A 309 -69.51 -81.55 58.79
CA ALA A 309 -70.92 -81.35 58.50
C ALA A 309 -71.58 -82.59 57.86
N LEU A 310 -70.90 -83.27 56.92
CA LEU A 310 -71.39 -84.50 56.29
C LEU A 310 -71.45 -85.68 57.26
N ASN A 311 -70.55 -85.73 58.24
CA ASN A 311 -70.56 -86.75 59.30
C ASN A 311 -71.59 -86.49 60.40
N SER A 312 -72.22 -85.31 60.42
CA SER A 312 -73.34 -85.04 61.32
C SER A 312 -74.55 -85.93 60.98
N GLU A 313 -75.46 -86.10 61.94
CA GLU A 313 -76.64 -86.96 61.80
C GLU A 313 -77.49 -86.60 60.56
N GLY A 314 -77.60 -85.31 60.23
CA GLY A 314 -78.30 -84.84 59.02
C GLY A 314 -77.53 -85.09 57.72
N GLY A 315 -76.20 -85.02 57.73
CA GLY A 315 -75.37 -85.21 56.53
C GLY A 315 -75.33 -86.65 56.03
N ARG A 316 -75.33 -87.63 56.95
CA ARG A 316 -75.33 -89.06 56.61
C ARG A 316 -76.61 -89.49 55.90
N ILE A 317 -77.75 -88.88 56.24
CA ILE A 317 -79.04 -89.12 55.57
C ILE A 317 -79.00 -88.63 54.13
N LEU A 318 -78.44 -87.45 53.89
CA LEU A 318 -78.34 -86.86 52.56
C LEU A 318 -77.41 -87.68 51.63
N LEU A 319 -76.26 -88.13 52.13
CA LEU A 319 -75.31 -88.94 51.36
C LEU A 319 -75.89 -90.32 50.96
N ALA A 320 -76.67 -90.95 51.87
CA ALA A 320 -77.37 -92.20 51.57
C ALA A 320 -78.41 -92.00 50.45
N LEU A 321 -79.13 -90.87 50.46
CA LEU A 321 -80.16 -90.56 49.46
C LEU A 321 -79.54 -90.31 48.08
N GLU A 322 -78.40 -89.61 48.03
CA GLU A 322 -77.67 -89.31 46.79
C GLU A 322 -76.98 -90.55 46.20
N ALA A 323 -76.43 -91.45 47.04
CA ALA A 323 -75.88 -92.73 46.58
C ALA A 323 -76.97 -93.67 46.03
N THR A 324 -78.19 -93.62 46.60
CA THR A 324 -79.33 -94.42 46.12
C THR A 324 -79.85 -93.90 44.77
N ALA A 325 -79.76 -92.59 44.51
CA ALA A 325 -80.17 -91.99 43.24
C ALA A 325 -79.29 -92.40 42.05
N ASN A 326 -78.06 -92.88 42.28
CA ASN A 326 -77.07 -93.17 41.23
C ASN A 326 -76.91 -94.66 40.84
N LEU A 327 -77.78 -95.57 41.32
CA LEU A 327 -77.79 -96.99 40.91
C LEU A 327 -78.73 -97.24 39.72
N MET A 328 -78.20 -97.27 38.50
CA MET A 328 -78.89 -97.76 37.29
C MET A 328 -78.18 -99.01 36.73
N ILE A 329 -78.84 -100.18 36.74
CA ILE A 329 -78.34 -101.42 36.13
C ILE A 329 -79.24 -101.80 34.93
N PRO A 330 -78.84 -101.49 33.68
CA PRO A 330 -79.76 -101.53 32.54
C PRO A 330 -79.80 -102.82 31.69
N ASN A 331 -78.92 -103.83 31.86
CA ASN A 331 -79.13 -105.14 31.21
C ASN A 331 -78.25 -106.25 31.80
N VAL A 332 -78.82 -107.47 31.92
CA VAL A 332 -78.13 -108.71 32.32
C VAL A 332 -78.41 -109.76 31.26
N THR A 333 -77.38 -110.20 30.54
CA THR A 333 -77.44 -111.27 29.53
C THR A 333 -77.07 -112.62 30.15
N LEU A 334 -77.89 -113.64 29.95
CA LEU A 334 -77.67 -115.01 30.42
C LEU A 334 -77.53 -115.95 29.23
N ASN A 335 -76.51 -116.80 29.25
CA ASN A 335 -76.11 -117.67 28.14
C ASN A 335 -76.76 -119.05 28.30
N SER A 336 -77.53 -119.48 27.30
CA SER A 336 -78.43 -120.64 27.36
C SER A 336 -77.76 -122.01 27.19
N ASP A 337 -76.47 -122.06 26.84
CA ASP A 337 -75.72 -123.31 26.58
C ASP A 337 -74.87 -123.77 27.79
N ASP A 338 -74.88 -123.03 28.90
CA ASP A 338 -74.14 -123.39 30.12
C ASP A 338 -75.01 -124.31 31.02
N PRO A 339 -74.58 -125.55 31.31
CA PRO A 339 -75.35 -126.51 32.12
C PRO A 339 -75.59 -126.04 33.57
N SER A 340 -74.96 -124.95 33.99
CA SER A 340 -75.15 -124.30 35.30
C SER A 340 -76.31 -123.29 35.30
N VAL A 341 -76.86 -122.98 34.13
CA VAL A 341 -77.97 -122.04 33.94
C VAL A 341 -79.27 -122.82 33.86
N PRO A 342 -80.20 -122.65 34.83
CA PRO A 342 -81.43 -123.42 34.88
C PRO A 342 -82.35 -123.10 33.68
N MET A 343 -82.98 -124.12 33.09
CA MET A 343 -83.90 -123.94 31.96
C MET A 343 -85.06 -123.01 32.32
N LEU A 344 -85.43 -122.13 31.37
CA LEU A 344 -86.34 -120.96 31.51
C LEU A 344 -87.72 -121.20 32.16
N LEU A 345 -88.10 -122.45 32.42
CA LEU A 345 -89.39 -122.83 33.00
C LEU A 345 -89.33 -123.03 34.53
N ASP A 346 -88.16 -122.93 35.18
CA ASP A 346 -88.02 -122.99 36.63
C ASP A 346 -87.71 -121.61 37.26
N LEU A 347 -88.76 -120.81 37.47
CA LEU A 347 -88.70 -119.42 37.94
C LEU A 347 -88.10 -119.24 39.36
N GLY A 348 -88.11 -120.28 40.20
CA GLY A 348 -87.66 -120.19 41.59
C GLY A 348 -86.14 -120.08 41.74
N THR A 349 -85.41 -120.51 40.72
CA THR A 349 -83.94 -120.59 40.75
C THR A 349 -83.30 -119.33 40.16
N MET A 350 -83.96 -118.66 39.21
CA MET A 350 -83.48 -117.39 38.62
C MET A 350 -83.49 -116.20 39.61
N THR A 351 -84.54 -116.06 40.43
CA THR A 351 -84.66 -114.95 41.38
C THR A 351 -83.54 -114.96 42.43
N ARG A 352 -83.09 -116.16 42.81
CA ARG A 352 -82.00 -116.34 43.77
C ARG A 352 -80.63 -115.90 43.24
N MET A 353 -80.46 -115.94 41.92
CA MET A 353 -79.20 -115.54 41.27
C MET A 353 -79.10 -114.02 41.08
N LEU A 354 -80.21 -113.31 40.87
CA LEU A 354 -80.22 -111.86 40.58
C LEU A 354 -80.17 -110.96 41.82
N VAL A 355 -80.77 -111.38 42.94
CA VAL A 355 -80.86 -110.53 44.14
C VAL A 355 -79.79 -110.87 45.18
N GLY A 356 -79.18 -112.05 45.08
CA GLY A 356 -78.20 -112.54 46.06
C GLY A 356 -78.85 -112.81 47.43
N LYS A 357 -78.24 -113.67 48.23
CA LYS A 357 -78.75 -114.01 49.56
C LYS A 357 -78.47 -112.83 50.50
N GLY A 358 -79.52 -112.25 51.07
CA GLY A 358 -79.38 -111.34 52.19
C GLY A 358 -78.89 -112.11 53.41
N ASP A 359 -77.76 -111.66 53.95
CA ASP A 359 -77.36 -111.86 55.34
C ASP A 359 -77.61 -110.57 56.11
#